data_AF-A0A9E3IER1-F1
#
_entry.id   AF-A0A9E3IER1-F1
#
_cell.length_a   1.000
_cell.length_b   1.000
_cell.length_c   1.000
_cell.angle_alpha   90.00
_cell.angle_beta   90.00
_cell.angle_gamma   90.00
#
_symmetry.space_group_name_H-M   'P 1'
#
loop_
_entity.id
_entity.type
_entity.pdbx_description
1 polymer ?
#
loop_
_entity_poly.entity_id
_entity_poly.type
_entity_poly.pdbx_seq_one_letter_code
_entity_poly.pdbx_strand_id
1 'polypeptide(L)'
;MEKLICGGQYARGLGKRFGAFAVITLAFPFLVYGVIGISGARSVGGASGALALVLGVYLKPIIYLWFAYSTLRISLNRAQTIGISPMIGLCIPLLILADLSFGITFGSFWAVGFSLGIMSTLVPTSLLTGVITVVTLSLLRGIEETMTERMESLYRIWKALLFVSLGLGLVGLFPLLSMWFFGASGMNLSILLTRAISYLRVFLIYPYGLLLAFAAASTALILESRRPSTGGGSGTSTQNQAPLFGSRSL
;
A
#
# COMPACT_ATOMS: atom_id res chain seq x y z
N MET A 1 -12.06 -20.21 11.93
CA MET A 1 -12.07 -19.10 12.91
C MET A 1 -11.07 -18.05 12.47
N GLU A 2 -11.54 -16.98 11.84
CA GLU A 2 -10.68 -15.84 11.47
C GLU A 2 -10.40 -14.99 12.72
N LYS A 3 -9.12 -14.79 13.06
CA LYS A 3 -8.74 -13.94 14.19
C LYS A 3 -9.08 -12.49 13.83
N LEU A 4 -9.96 -11.87 14.62
CA LEU A 4 -10.24 -10.44 14.51
C LEU A 4 -8.97 -9.63 14.82
N ILE A 5 -8.53 -8.78 13.88
CA ILE A 5 -7.31 -7.97 14.02
C ILE A 5 -7.70 -6.56 14.46
N CYS A 6 -7.29 -6.18 15.68
CA CYS A 6 -7.43 -4.81 16.17
C CYS A 6 -6.53 -3.84 15.38
N GLY A 7 -6.94 -2.57 15.25
CA GLY A 7 -6.20 -1.54 14.53
C GLY A 7 -4.74 -1.38 14.98
N GLY A 8 -4.46 -1.49 16.28
CA GLY A 8 -3.09 -1.45 16.80
C GLY A 8 -2.24 -2.66 16.39
N GLN A 9 -2.84 -3.86 16.34
CA GLN A 9 -2.15 -5.06 15.86
C GLN A 9 -1.86 -4.99 14.36
N TYR A 10 -2.80 -4.44 13.59
CA TYR A 10 -2.65 -4.16 12.17
C TYR A 10 -1.49 -3.17 11.92
N ALA A 11 -1.50 -2.02 12.59
CA ALA A 11 -0.45 -1.00 12.48
C ALA A 11 0.93 -1.56 12.86
N ARG A 12 1.05 -2.30 13.97
CA ARG A 12 2.31 -2.93 14.38
C ARG A 12 2.78 -3.99 13.39
N GLY A 13 1.84 -4.78 12.84
CA GLY A 13 2.13 -5.80 11.85
C GLY A 13 2.67 -5.20 10.54
N LEU A 14 2.07 -4.12 10.06
CA LEU A 14 2.55 -3.42 8.87
C LEU A 14 3.83 -2.65 9.15
N GLY A 15 3.93 -1.95 10.28
CA GLY A 15 5.15 -1.23 10.67
C GLY A 15 6.38 -2.14 10.69
N LYS A 16 6.25 -3.37 11.20
CA LYS A 16 7.33 -4.37 11.13
C LYS A 16 7.71 -4.74 9.70
N ARG A 17 6.75 -4.89 8.79
CA ARG A 17 7.00 -5.24 7.38
C ARG A 17 7.66 -4.10 6.62
N PHE A 18 7.16 -2.87 6.79
CA PHE A 18 7.76 -1.66 6.23
C PHE A 18 9.18 -1.44 6.77
N GLY A 19 9.38 -1.61 8.09
CA GLY A 19 10.70 -1.53 8.72
C GLY A 19 11.66 -2.60 8.18
N ALA A 20 11.22 -3.85 8.08
CA ALA A 20 12.03 -4.92 7.50
C ALA A 20 12.39 -4.65 6.04
N PHE A 21 11.42 -4.20 5.23
CA PHE A 21 11.67 -3.81 3.84
C PHE A 21 12.68 -2.67 3.74
N ALA A 22 12.55 -1.62 4.57
CA ALA A 22 13.50 -0.52 4.60
C ALA A 22 14.91 -0.98 4.99
N VAL A 23 15.04 -1.81 6.03
CA VAL A 23 16.33 -2.39 6.46
C VAL A 23 16.95 -3.24 5.34
N ILE A 24 16.18 -4.12 4.71
CA ILE A 24 16.66 -4.97 3.60
C ILE A 24 17.12 -4.09 2.43
N THR A 25 16.35 -3.07 2.07
CA THR A 25 16.69 -2.17 0.96
C THR A 25 17.95 -1.35 1.24
N LEU A 26 18.13 -0.88 2.48
CA LEU A 26 19.35 -0.15 2.89
C LEU A 26 20.56 -1.08 3.03
N ALA A 27 20.35 -2.34 3.43
CA ALA A 27 21.39 -3.35 3.53
C ALA A 27 21.79 -3.94 2.16
N PHE A 28 20.97 -3.72 1.12
CA PHE A 28 21.16 -4.33 -0.20
C PHE A 28 22.54 -4.09 -0.82
N PRO A 29 23.13 -2.87 -0.80
CA PRO A 29 24.48 -2.65 -1.32
C PRO A 29 25.55 -3.49 -0.62
N PHE A 30 25.41 -3.70 0.70
CA PHE A 30 26.33 -4.52 1.48
C PHE A 30 26.18 -6.01 1.14
N LEU A 31 24.94 -6.47 0.91
CA LEU A 31 24.67 -7.82 0.42
C LEU A 31 25.36 -8.05 -0.94
N VAL A 32 25.21 -7.12 -1.88
CA VAL A 32 25.87 -7.19 -3.20
C VAL A 32 27.39 -7.25 -3.04
N TYR A 33 27.97 -6.39 -2.19
CA TYR A 33 29.42 -6.38 -1.93
C TYR A 33 29.94 -7.69 -1.31
N GLY A 34 29.17 -8.28 -0.40
CA GLY A 34 29.46 -9.58 0.20
C GLY A 34 29.42 -10.72 -0.83
N VAL A 35 28.39 -10.76 -1.68
CA VAL A 35 28.27 -11.77 -2.75
C VAL A 35 29.42 -11.66 -3.75
N ILE A 36 29.81 -10.44 -4.15
CA ILE A 36 30.99 -10.20 -5.01
C ILE A 36 32.29 -10.67 -4.33
N GLY A 37 32.39 -10.52 -3.00
CA GLY A 37 33.54 -10.99 -2.24
C GLY A 37 33.65 -12.52 -2.24
N ILE A 38 32.54 -13.21 -1.99
CA ILE A 38 32.49 -14.69 -1.90
C ILE A 38 32.63 -15.34 -3.27
N SER A 39 32.08 -14.74 -4.33
CA SER A 39 32.12 -15.29 -5.69
C SER A 39 33.49 -15.16 -6.38
N GLY A 40 34.44 -14.46 -5.77
CA GLY A 40 35.74 -14.17 -6.39
C GLY A 40 35.66 -13.19 -7.57
N ALA A 41 34.50 -12.61 -7.86
CA ALA A 41 34.29 -11.73 -9.02
C ALA A 41 35.13 -10.43 -9.01
N ARG A 42 35.85 -10.14 -7.91
CA ARG A 42 36.80 -9.02 -7.82
C ARG A 42 38.04 -9.21 -8.68
N SER A 43 38.48 -10.45 -8.91
CA SER A 43 39.71 -10.73 -9.68
C SER A 43 39.49 -10.75 -11.19
N VAL A 44 38.23 -10.63 -11.65
CA VAL A 44 37.87 -10.67 -13.07
C VAL A 44 37.31 -9.31 -13.49
N GLY A 45 38.01 -8.63 -14.40
CA GLY A 45 37.61 -7.32 -14.92
C GLY A 45 36.18 -7.32 -15.45
N GLY A 46 35.33 -6.44 -14.91
CA GLY A 46 33.92 -6.30 -15.32
C GLY A 46 32.93 -7.31 -14.71
N ALA A 47 33.38 -8.44 -14.19
CA ALA A 47 32.48 -9.46 -13.62
C ALA A 47 31.76 -8.98 -12.36
N SER A 48 32.43 -8.20 -11.52
CA SER A 48 31.84 -7.58 -10.33
C SER A 48 30.70 -6.61 -10.69
N GLY A 49 30.87 -5.81 -11.74
CA GLY A 49 29.84 -4.90 -12.25
C GLY A 49 28.64 -5.64 -12.84
N ALA A 50 28.89 -6.67 -13.66
CA ALA A 50 27.84 -7.50 -14.24
C ALA A 50 27.04 -8.25 -13.15
N LEU A 51 27.72 -8.83 -12.15
CA LEU A 51 27.07 -9.51 -11.03
C LEU A 51 26.24 -8.54 -10.18
N ALA A 52 26.76 -7.34 -9.90
CA ALA A 52 26.01 -6.29 -9.22
C ALA A 52 24.74 -5.92 -9.99
N LEU A 53 24.84 -5.74 -11.31
CA LEU A 53 23.72 -5.41 -12.17
C LEU A 53 22.66 -6.50 -12.16
N VAL A 54 23.05 -7.77 -12.34
CA VAL A 54 22.14 -8.92 -12.29
C VAL A 54 21.42 -8.99 -10.94
N LEU A 55 22.15 -8.87 -9.83
CA LEU A 55 21.54 -8.84 -8.50
C LEU A 55 20.57 -7.65 -8.35
N GLY A 56 20.95 -6.46 -8.80
CA GLY A 56 20.08 -5.28 -8.76
C GLY A 56 18.81 -5.44 -9.60
N VAL A 57 18.93 -5.98 -10.81
CA VAL A 57 17.82 -6.14 -11.76
C VAL A 57 16.87 -7.23 -11.35
N TYR A 58 17.35 -8.35 -10.79
CA TYR A 58 16.48 -9.49 -10.46
C TYR A 58 16.11 -9.56 -8.98
N LEU A 59 17.05 -9.36 -8.05
CA LEU A 59 16.77 -9.59 -6.64
C LEU A 59 15.85 -8.49 -6.05
N LYS A 60 15.99 -7.23 -6.47
CA LYS A 60 15.15 -6.14 -5.97
C LYS A 60 13.67 -6.27 -6.33
N PRO A 61 13.27 -6.51 -7.60
CA PRO A 61 11.88 -6.77 -7.91
C PRO A 61 11.30 -7.89 -7.05
N ILE A 62 12.06 -8.98 -6.83
CA ILE A 62 11.56 -10.10 -6.05
C ILE A 62 11.38 -9.70 -4.56
N ILE A 63 12.32 -8.96 -3.96
CA ILE A 63 12.16 -8.39 -2.61
C ILE A 63 10.91 -7.50 -2.54
N TYR A 64 10.68 -6.66 -3.55
CA TYR A 64 9.53 -5.76 -3.62
C TYR A 64 8.20 -6.52 -3.77
N LEU A 65 8.17 -7.56 -4.61
CA LEU A 65 7.02 -8.45 -4.79
C LEU A 65 6.71 -9.20 -3.48
N TRP A 66 7.73 -9.71 -2.79
CA TRP A 66 7.54 -10.32 -1.47
C TRP A 66 7.00 -9.34 -0.44
N PHE A 67 7.50 -8.10 -0.45
CA PHE A 67 6.98 -7.06 0.42
C PHE A 67 5.49 -6.80 0.14
N ALA A 68 5.11 -6.55 -1.11
CA ALA A 68 3.71 -6.36 -1.50
C ALA A 68 2.84 -7.56 -1.09
N TYR A 69 3.27 -8.78 -1.42
CA TYR A 69 2.59 -10.01 -1.04
C TYR A 69 2.42 -10.15 0.48
N SER A 70 3.44 -9.79 1.26
CA SER A 70 3.39 -9.85 2.73
C SER A 70 2.30 -8.95 3.32
N THR A 71 1.94 -7.87 2.63
CA THR A 71 0.88 -6.93 3.07
C THR A 71 -0.53 -7.40 2.71
N LEU A 72 -0.69 -8.25 1.68
CA LEU A 72 -1.98 -8.69 1.16
C LEU A 72 -2.87 -9.34 2.23
N ARG A 73 -2.35 -10.36 2.92
CA ARG A 73 -3.16 -11.10 3.90
C ARG A 73 -3.60 -10.21 5.07
N ILE A 74 -2.71 -9.33 5.55
CA ILE A 74 -3.00 -8.49 6.71
C ILE A 74 -3.97 -7.35 6.36
N SER A 75 -3.89 -6.79 5.14
CA SER A 75 -4.83 -5.76 4.67
C SER A 75 -6.22 -6.31 4.39
N LEU A 76 -6.32 -7.49 3.77
CA LEU A 76 -7.60 -8.18 3.55
C LEU A 76 -8.33 -8.47 4.86
N ASN A 77 -7.64 -9.10 5.81
CA ASN A 77 -8.22 -9.42 7.11
C ASN A 77 -8.68 -8.15 7.84
N ARG A 78 -7.91 -7.06 7.77
CA ARG A 78 -8.29 -5.80 8.42
C ARG A 78 -9.53 -5.19 7.77
N ALA A 79 -9.61 -5.16 6.45
CA ALA A 79 -10.79 -4.66 5.74
C ALA A 79 -12.06 -5.43 6.16
N GLN A 80 -11.98 -6.76 6.21
CA GLN A 80 -13.07 -7.61 6.68
C GLN A 80 -13.45 -7.32 8.15
N THR A 81 -12.46 -7.17 9.05
CA THR A 81 -12.74 -6.89 10.46
C THR A 81 -13.42 -5.55 10.72
N ILE A 82 -13.25 -4.58 9.82
CA ILE A 82 -13.91 -3.28 9.93
C ILE A 82 -15.33 -3.32 9.34
N GLY A 83 -15.69 -4.36 8.59
CA GLY A 83 -16.97 -4.44 7.87
C GLY A 83 -16.98 -3.69 6.53
N ILE A 84 -15.80 -3.36 5.99
CA ILE A 84 -15.68 -2.75 4.65
C ILE A 84 -15.37 -3.81 3.58
N SER A 85 -15.51 -3.42 2.31
CA SER A 85 -15.25 -4.32 1.19
C SER A 85 -13.79 -4.83 1.20
N PRO A 86 -13.56 -6.15 1.05
CA PRO A 86 -12.20 -6.72 1.01
C PRO A 86 -11.37 -6.19 -0.17
N MET A 87 -12.03 -5.67 -1.21
CA MET A 87 -11.35 -5.02 -2.35
C MET A 87 -10.48 -3.84 -1.91
N ILE A 88 -10.85 -3.13 -0.84
CA ILE A 88 -10.04 -2.04 -0.27
C ILE A 88 -8.73 -2.58 0.31
N GLY A 89 -8.78 -3.74 0.98
CA GLY A 89 -7.59 -4.42 1.48
C GLY A 89 -6.65 -4.83 0.33
N LEU A 90 -7.21 -5.26 -0.80
CA LEU A 90 -6.46 -5.62 -2.01
C LEU A 90 -5.83 -4.40 -2.72
N CYS A 91 -6.42 -3.21 -2.58
CA CYS A 91 -5.86 -1.98 -3.15
C CYS A 91 -4.47 -1.66 -2.59
N ILE A 92 -4.19 -1.95 -1.31
CA ILE A 92 -2.90 -1.65 -0.67
C ILE A 92 -1.71 -2.35 -1.37
N PRO A 93 -1.66 -3.68 -1.50
CA PRO A 93 -0.57 -4.35 -2.20
C PRO A 93 -0.50 -3.96 -3.67
N LEU A 94 -1.63 -3.71 -4.34
CA LEU A 94 -1.62 -3.23 -5.72
C LEU A 94 -1.04 -1.81 -5.85
N LEU A 95 -1.33 -0.92 -4.91
CA LEU A 95 -0.76 0.44 -4.86
C LEU A 95 0.73 0.42 -4.59
N ILE A 96 1.20 -0.52 -3.76
CA ILE A 96 2.63 -0.79 -3.61
C ILE A 96 3.19 -1.23 -4.98
N LEU A 97 2.62 -2.25 -5.61
CA LEU A 97 3.08 -2.73 -6.92
C LEU A 97 3.05 -1.66 -8.02
N ALA A 98 2.10 -0.74 -7.99
CA ALA A 98 2.00 0.37 -8.94
C ALA A 98 3.24 1.28 -8.95
N ASP A 99 3.97 1.36 -7.83
CA ASP A 99 5.24 2.08 -7.72
C ASP A 99 6.46 1.13 -7.77
N LEU A 100 6.35 0.02 -8.52
CA LEU A 100 7.46 -0.91 -8.75
C LEU A 100 8.73 -0.19 -9.21
N SER A 101 8.62 0.77 -10.13
CA SER A 101 9.75 1.56 -10.64
C SER A 101 10.48 2.30 -9.53
N PHE A 102 9.76 2.82 -8.54
CA PHE A 102 10.37 3.41 -7.35
C PHE A 102 10.99 2.31 -6.46
N GLY A 103 10.27 1.21 -6.22
CA GLY A 103 10.75 0.09 -5.41
C GLY A 103 12.07 -0.52 -5.88
N ILE A 104 12.29 -0.61 -7.19
CA ILE A 104 13.51 -1.17 -7.79
C ILE A 104 14.66 -0.16 -7.85
N THR A 105 14.37 1.15 -7.89
CA THR A 105 15.38 2.21 -7.97
C THR A 105 15.80 2.71 -6.58
N PHE A 106 14.87 2.74 -5.62
CA PHE A 106 15.12 3.25 -4.28
C PHE A 106 16.17 2.40 -3.55
N GLY A 107 17.17 3.07 -2.98
CA GLY A 107 18.31 2.42 -2.31
C GLY A 107 19.17 1.56 -3.24
N SER A 108 19.11 1.76 -4.56
CA SER A 108 20.02 1.09 -5.49
C SER A 108 21.40 1.73 -5.48
N PHE A 109 22.43 0.94 -5.77
CA PHE A 109 23.77 1.46 -5.98
C PHE A 109 23.77 2.42 -7.18
N TRP A 110 24.62 3.44 -7.13
CA TRP A 110 24.66 4.55 -8.10
C TRP A 110 24.65 4.10 -9.56
N ALA A 111 25.33 3.00 -9.90
CA ALA A 111 25.36 2.49 -11.27
C ALA A 111 23.98 2.05 -11.81
N VAL A 112 23.15 1.39 -10.99
CA VAL A 112 21.76 1.06 -11.36
C VAL A 112 20.89 2.31 -11.37
N GLY A 113 21.12 3.25 -10.46
CA GLY A 113 20.44 4.54 -10.48
C GLY A 113 20.70 5.34 -11.75
N PHE A 114 21.96 5.43 -12.20
CA PHE A 114 22.31 6.07 -13.46
C PHE A 114 21.74 5.32 -14.67
N SER A 115 21.86 3.98 -14.69
CA SER A 115 21.34 3.17 -15.80
C SER A 115 19.81 3.22 -15.93
N LEU A 116 19.09 3.43 -14.82
CA LEU A 116 17.63 3.51 -14.79
C LEU A 116 17.09 4.96 -14.75
N GLY A 117 17.97 5.97 -14.75
CA GLY A 117 17.58 7.38 -14.80
C GLY A 117 17.00 7.93 -13.48
N ILE A 118 17.71 7.77 -12.35
CA ILE A 118 17.22 8.17 -11.01
C ILE A 118 16.84 9.66 -10.88
N MET A 119 17.34 10.53 -11.78
CA MET A 119 16.99 11.96 -11.77
C MET A 119 15.59 12.28 -12.31
N SER A 120 14.93 11.32 -12.98
CA SER A 120 13.55 11.49 -13.48
C SER A 120 12.51 10.75 -12.64
N THR A 121 12.91 10.15 -11.50
CA THR A 121 11.99 9.33 -10.72
C THR A 121 10.93 10.20 -10.07
N LEU A 122 9.70 10.06 -10.57
CA LEU A 122 8.52 10.76 -10.07
C LEU A 122 8.25 10.37 -8.61
N VAL A 123 7.60 11.27 -7.87
CA VAL A 123 7.14 11.03 -6.49
C VAL A 123 6.36 9.69 -6.43
N PRO A 124 6.64 8.78 -5.47
CA PRO A 124 6.01 7.46 -5.35
C PRO A 124 4.59 7.60 -4.78
N THR A 125 3.70 8.01 -5.66
CA THR A 125 2.36 8.53 -5.33
C THR A 125 1.37 7.43 -5.04
N SER A 126 1.51 6.27 -5.68
CA SER A 126 0.70 5.09 -5.39
C SER A 126 1.06 4.52 -4.03
N LEU A 127 2.34 4.45 -3.70
CA LEU A 127 2.89 4.01 -2.42
C LEU A 127 2.44 4.94 -1.30
N LEU A 128 2.53 6.26 -1.49
CA LEU A 128 2.01 7.24 -0.52
C LEU A 128 0.50 7.07 -0.30
N THR A 129 -0.28 6.86 -1.37
CA THR A 129 -1.71 6.54 -1.27
C THR A 129 -1.94 5.25 -0.48
N GLY A 130 -1.11 4.22 -0.70
CA GLY A 130 -1.13 2.97 0.05
C GLY A 130 -0.83 3.18 1.53
N VAL A 131 0.16 4.02 1.87
CA VAL A 131 0.49 4.39 3.25
C VAL A 131 -0.67 5.14 3.91
N ILE A 132 -1.25 6.13 3.24
CA ILE A 132 -2.43 6.85 3.73
C ILE A 132 -3.57 5.86 3.99
N THR A 133 -3.83 4.94 3.07
CA THR A 133 -4.86 3.90 3.21
C THR A 133 -4.61 3.01 4.42
N VAL A 134 -3.36 2.57 4.62
CA VAL A 134 -2.94 1.79 5.80
C VAL A 134 -3.19 2.56 7.09
N VAL A 135 -2.82 3.84 7.14
CA VAL A 135 -3.06 4.70 8.31
C VAL A 135 -4.55 4.83 8.58
N THR A 136 -5.35 5.08 7.53
CA THR A 136 -6.82 5.14 7.63
C THR A 136 -7.39 3.86 8.20
N LEU A 137 -7.07 2.68 7.64
CA LEU A 137 -7.56 1.39 8.15
C LEU A 137 -7.08 1.06 9.56
N SER A 138 -5.91 1.57 9.96
CA SER A 138 -5.38 1.41 11.31
C SER A 138 -6.21 2.21 12.33
N LEU A 139 -6.68 3.39 11.94
CA LEU A 139 -7.35 4.34 12.82
C LEU A 139 -8.87 4.26 12.79
N LEU A 140 -9.44 3.66 11.74
CA LEU A 140 -10.88 3.46 11.55
C LEU A 140 -11.43 2.45 12.57
N ARG A 141 -12.56 2.76 13.19
CA ARG A 141 -13.30 1.85 14.07
C ARG A 141 -14.08 0.83 13.25
N GLY A 142 -14.39 -0.32 13.86
CA GLY A 142 -15.28 -1.31 13.26
C GLY A 142 -16.67 -0.71 13.03
N ILE A 143 -17.25 -0.96 11.86
CA ILE A 143 -18.62 -0.56 11.54
C ILE A 143 -19.52 -1.70 12.00
N GLU A 144 -19.84 -1.72 13.29
CA GLU A 144 -20.80 -2.68 13.86
C GLU A 144 -22.25 -2.17 13.74
N GLU A 145 -22.43 -0.85 13.65
CA GLU A 145 -23.74 -0.18 13.50
C GLU A 145 -23.97 0.31 12.07
N THR A 146 -25.23 0.55 11.71
CA THR A 146 -25.63 1.19 10.45
C THR A 146 -24.89 2.51 10.26
N MET A 147 -24.14 2.65 9.16
CA MET A 147 -23.42 3.89 8.85
C MET A 147 -24.37 5.09 8.83
N THR A 148 -23.96 6.20 9.45
CA THR A 148 -24.64 7.49 9.25
C THR A 148 -24.54 7.90 7.79
N GLU A 149 -25.55 8.62 7.26
CA GLU A 149 -25.56 9.09 5.86
C GLU A 149 -24.29 9.88 5.50
N ARG A 150 -23.78 10.68 6.46
CA ARG A 150 -22.54 11.44 6.31
C ARG A 150 -21.33 10.53 6.18
N MET A 151 -21.22 9.49 7.02
CA MET A 151 -20.13 8.51 6.97
C MET A 151 -20.16 7.74 5.64
N GLU A 152 -21.35 7.38 5.16
CA GLU A 152 -21.51 6.70 3.88
C GLU A 152 -21.05 7.59 2.70
N SER A 153 -21.45 8.86 2.68
CA SER A 153 -21.02 9.81 1.66
C SER A 153 -19.50 10.00 1.63
N LEU A 154 -18.88 10.20 2.80
CA LEU A 154 -17.42 10.30 2.94
C LEU A 154 -16.71 9.02 2.47
N TYR A 155 -17.25 7.86 2.83
CA TYR A 155 -16.72 6.57 2.40
C TYR A 155 -16.80 6.39 0.88
N ARG A 156 -17.91 6.79 0.24
CA ARG A 156 -18.06 6.75 -1.23
C ARG A 156 -17.02 7.63 -1.93
N ILE A 157 -16.82 8.86 -1.45
CA ILE A 157 -15.82 9.79 -1.99
C ILE A 157 -14.41 9.22 -1.80
N TRP A 158 -14.09 8.78 -0.59
CA TRP A 158 -12.79 8.18 -0.26
C TRP A 158 -12.49 6.95 -1.12
N LYS A 159 -13.48 6.05 -1.28
CA LYS A 159 -13.39 4.86 -2.12
C LYS A 159 -13.15 5.25 -3.59
N ALA A 160 -13.89 6.22 -4.13
CA ALA A 160 -13.72 6.67 -5.50
C ALA A 160 -12.29 7.20 -5.74
N LEU A 161 -11.78 8.05 -4.83
CA LEU A 161 -10.42 8.57 -4.89
C LEU A 161 -9.36 7.46 -4.82
N LEU A 162 -9.58 6.45 -3.97
CA LEU A 162 -8.69 5.28 -3.88
C LEU A 162 -8.63 4.51 -5.20
N PHE A 163 -9.78 4.23 -5.81
CA PHE A 163 -9.83 3.50 -7.08
C PHE A 163 -9.27 4.31 -8.26
N VAL A 164 -9.50 5.62 -8.29
CA VAL A 164 -8.87 6.52 -9.28
C VAL A 164 -7.35 6.50 -9.13
N SER A 165 -6.84 6.61 -7.90
CA SER A 165 -5.41 6.55 -7.61
C SER A 165 -4.80 5.20 -8.00
N LEU A 166 -5.49 4.11 -7.68
CA LEU A 166 -5.09 2.75 -8.08
C LEU A 166 -5.07 2.60 -9.60
N GLY A 167 -6.11 3.06 -10.29
CA GLY A 167 -6.18 3.04 -11.75
C GLY A 167 -5.01 3.79 -12.38
N LEU A 168 -4.75 5.02 -11.94
CA LEU A 168 -3.61 5.82 -12.42
C LEU A 168 -2.27 5.12 -12.17
N GLY A 169 -2.10 4.52 -10.99
CA GLY A 169 -0.90 3.77 -10.64
C GLY A 169 -0.69 2.54 -11.51
N LEU A 170 -1.72 1.71 -11.69
CA LEU A 170 -1.66 0.49 -12.51
C LEU A 170 -1.42 0.81 -13.99
N VAL A 171 -2.01 1.88 -14.50
CA VAL A 171 -1.74 2.30 -15.88
C VAL A 171 -0.28 2.77 -16.02
N GLY A 172 0.34 3.29 -14.95
CA GLY A 172 1.78 3.56 -14.90
C GLY A 172 2.66 2.33 -15.10
N LEU A 173 2.18 1.13 -14.75
CA LEU A 173 2.88 -0.14 -15.03
C LEU A 173 2.68 -0.63 -16.47
N PHE A 174 1.70 -0.09 -17.19
CA PHE A 174 1.34 -0.58 -18.51
C PHE A 174 2.50 -0.55 -19.50
N PRO A 175 3.33 0.52 -19.62
CA PRO A 175 4.46 0.53 -20.53
C PRO A 175 5.48 -0.58 -20.25
N LEU A 176 5.69 -0.91 -18.97
CA LEU A 176 6.56 -2.01 -18.56
C LEU A 176 5.97 -3.35 -19.02
N LEU A 177 4.70 -3.60 -18.74
CA LEU A 177 4.05 -4.87 -19.09
C LEU A 177 3.82 -5.01 -20.60
N SER A 178 3.51 -3.93 -21.30
CA SER A 178 3.14 -3.97 -22.72
C SER A 178 4.26 -4.47 -23.60
N MET A 179 5.51 -4.14 -23.25
CA MET A 179 6.68 -4.61 -23.98
C MET A 179 6.85 -6.14 -23.87
N TRP A 180 6.52 -6.71 -22.70
CA TRP A 180 6.61 -8.15 -22.45
C TRP A 180 5.50 -8.95 -23.12
N PHE A 181 4.26 -8.43 -23.11
CA PHE A 181 3.10 -9.18 -23.61
C PHE A 181 2.77 -8.93 -25.09
N PHE A 182 3.03 -7.73 -25.62
CA PHE A 182 2.55 -7.32 -26.95
C PHE A 182 3.68 -6.92 -27.92
N GLY A 183 4.95 -7.02 -27.51
CA GLY A 183 6.11 -6.70 -28.34
C GLY A 183 6.05 -5.29 -28.93
N ALA A 184 6.41 -5.15 -30.21
CA ALA A 184 6.45 -3.85 -30.90
C ALA A 184 5.07 -3.17 -30.99
N SER A 185 3.99 -3.94 -31.16
CA SER A 185 2.61 -3.42 -31.20
C SER A 185 2.18 -2.80 -29.86
N GLY A 186 2.72 -3.30 -28.75
CA GLY A 186 2.52 -2.73 -27.41
C GLY A 186 3.06 -1.31 -27.27
N MET A 187 4.08 -0.94 -28.05
CA MET A 187 4.71 0.38 -27.99
C MET A 187 3.77 1.49 -28.48
N ASN A 188 3.02 1.27 -29.56
CA ASN A 188 2.05 2.25 -30.05
C ASN A 188 0.89 2.46 -29.07
N LEU A 189 0.41 1.36 -28.47
CA LEU A 189 -0.64 1.40 -27.46
C LEU A 189 -0.17 2.12 -26.18
N SER A 190 1.06 1.86 -25.73
CA SER A 190 1.62 2.51 -24.56
C SER A 190 1.82 4.02 -24.78
N ILE A 191 2.21 4.46 -25.99
CA ILE A 191 2.29 5.88 -26.35
C ILE A 191 0.92 6.55 -26.27
N LEU A 192 -0.11 5.96 -26.89
CA LEU A 192 -1.48 6.50 -26.84
C LEU A 192 -2.00 6.60 -25.41
N LEU A 193 -1.80 5.54 -24.62
CA LEU A 193 -2.24 5.49 -23.23
C LEU A 193 -1.49 6.51 -22.37
N THR A 194 -0.17 6.63 -22.54
CA THR A 194 0.65 7.63 -21.83
C THR A 194 0.20 9.05 -22.14
N ARG A 195 -0.17 9.32 -23.40
CA ARG A 195 -0.72 10.63 -23.78
C ARG A 195 -2.09 10.89 -23.16
N ALA A 196 -3.00 9.93 -23.18
CA ALA A 196 -4.30 10.05 -22.52
C ALA A 196 -4.15 10.31 -21.00
N ILE A 197 -3.25 9.58 -20.34
CA ILE A 197 -2.92 9.79 -18.92
C ILE A 197 -2.33 11.17 -18.69
N SER A 198 -1.47 11.69 -19.58
CA SER A 198 -0.87 13.01 -19.38
C SER A 198 -1.94 14.10 -19.30
N TYR A 199 -2.97 14.04 -20.13
CA TYR A 199 -4.09 14.97 -20.05
C TYR A 199 -4.88 14.80 -18.74
N LEU A 200 -5.15 13.56 -18.35
CA LEU A 200 -5.84 13.25 -17.10
C LEU A 200 -5.03 13.71 -15.87
N ARG A 201 -3.71 13.59 -15.90
CA ARG A 201 -2.80 14.05 -14.83
C ARG A 201 -2.85 15.57 -14.70
N VAL A 202 -2.84 16.30 -15.81
CA VAL A 202 -2.98 17.76 -15.79
C VAL A 202 -4.33 18.16 -15.21
N PHE A 203 -5.42 17.52 -15.66
CA PHE A 203 -6.77 17.80 -15.16
C PHE A 203 -6.93 17.54 -13.66
N LEU A 204 -6.32 16.46 -13.15
CA LEU A 204 -6.38 16.09 -11.73
C LEU A 204 -5.35 16.82 -10.85
N ILE A 205 -4.53 17.71 -11.42
CA ILE A 205 -3.38 18.34 -10.74
C ILE A 205 -2.51 17.25 -10.09
N TYR A 206 -2.34 16.15 -10.81
CA TYR A 206 -1.61 14.98 -10.35
C TYR A 206 -0.11 15.29 -10.29
N PRO A 207 0.60 14.90 -9.23
CA PRO A 207 0.12 14.04 -8.14
C PRO A 207 -0.45 14.75 -6.92
N TYR A 208 -0.14 16.02 -6.72
CA TYR A 208 -0.36 16.71 -5.45
C TYR A 208 -1.83 16.93 -5.11
N GLY A 209 -2.64 17.36 -6.09
CA GLY A 209 -4.06 17.62 -5.89
C GLY A 209 -4.82 16.36 -5.45
N LEU A 210 -4.61 15.26 -6.17
CA LEU A 210 -5.24 13.97 -5.85
C LEU A 210 -4.81 13.43 -4.48
N LEU A 211 -3.51 13.49 -4.16
CA LEU A 211 -2.99 13.05 -2.86
C LEU A 211 -3.56 13.88 -1.70
N LEU A 212 -3.61 15.21 -1.85
CA LEU A 212 -4.18 16.10 -0.83
C LEU A 212 -5.68 15.84 -0.65
N ALA A 213 -6.44 15.69 -1.73
CA ALA A 213 -7.86 15.35 -1.67
C ALA A 213 -8.07 14.00 -0.96
N PHE A 214 -7.25 12.99 -1.29
CA PHE A 214 -7.34 11.67 -0.66
C PHE A 214 -6.95 11.69 0.82
N ALA A 215 -5.92 12.45 1.21
CA ALA A 215 -5.52 12.65 2.59
C ALA A 215 -6.60 13.39 3.40
N ALA A 216 -7.22 14.42 2.82
CA ALA A 216 -8.32 15.16 3.44
C ALA A 216 -9.54 14.25 3.64
N ALA A 217 -9.94 13.48 2.61
CA ALA A 217 -11.03 12.52 2.71
C ALA A 217 -10.74 11.43 3.75
N SER A 218 -9.51 10.93 3.81
CA SER A 218 -9.05 9.96 4.81
C SER A 218 -9.17 10.52 6.23
N THR A 219 -8.73 11.76 6.43
CA THR A 219 -8.79 12.44 7.74
C THR A 219 -10.24 12.68 8.15
N ALA A 220 -11.08 13.18 7.25
CA ALA A 220 -12.50 13.38 7.50
C ALA A 220 -13.21 12.07 7.89
N LEU A 221 -12.90 10.97 7.20
CA LEU A 221 -13.45 9.64 7.50
C LEU A 221 -13.03 9.15 8.89
N ILE A 222 -11.75 9.33 9.26
CA ILE A 222 -11.25 8.96 10.60
C ILE A 222 -11.95 9.79 11.68
N LEU A 223 -12.06 11.11 11.48
CA LEU A 223 -12.70 12.01 12.43
C LEU A 223 -14.17 11.65 12.63
N GLU A 224 -14.91 11.41 11.55
CA GLU A 224 -16.31 11.02 11.60
C GLU A 224 -16.49 9.67 12.31
N SER A 225 -15.65 8.68 12.01
CA SER A 225 -15.68 7.36 12.67
C SER A 225 -15.43 7.41 14.18
N ARG A 226 -14.85 8.51 14.67
CA ARG A 226 -14.51 8.72 16.08
C ARG A 226 -15.48 9.64 16.79
N ARG A 227 -16.41 10.29 16.08
CA ARG A 227 -17.43 11.11 16.71
C ARG A 227 -18.30 10.23 17.59
N PRO A 228 -18.59 10.65 18.84
CA PRO A 228 -19.56 9.94 19.67
C PRO A 228 -20.90 9.99 18.95
N SER A 229 -21.61 8.85 18.85
CA SER A 229 -22.97 8.80 18.33
C SER A 229 -23.84 9.72 19.19
N THR A 230 -24.19 10.90 18.66
CA THR A 230 -25.04 11.89 19.35
C THR A 230 -26.53 11.48 19.36
N GLY A 231 -26.86 10.29 18.85
CA GLY A 231 -28.19 9.70 18.89
C GLY A 231 -28.42 8.97 20.21
N GLY A 232 -29.32 9.52 21.03
CA GLY A 232 -29.62 9.04 22.37
C GLY A 232 -30.15 7.62 22.41
N GLY A 233 -29.38 6.74 23.03
CA GLY A 233 -29.94 5.65 23.81
C GLY A 233 -30.21 6.16 25.21
N SER A 234 -31.46 6.52 25.49
CA SER A 234 -32.02 6.36 26.84
C SER A 234 -31.57 4.99 27.33
N GLY A 235 -30.66 4.96 28.29
CA GLY A 235 -30.27 3.74 28.96
C GLY A 235 -31.49 3.20 29.70
N THR A 236 -32.29 2.39 29.03
CA THR A 236 -32.79 1.18 29.67
C THR A 236 -31.55 0.35 29.95
N SER A 237 -30.92 0.65 31.09
CA SER A 237 -30.12 -0.30 31.81
C SER A 237 -31.02 -1.52 31.99
N THR A 238 -30.90 -2.51 31.11
CA THR A 238 -31.29 -3.87 31.44
C THR A 238 -30.34 -4.26 32.54
N GLN A 239 -30.78 -3.92 33.74
CA GLN A 239 -30.24 -4.27 35.01
C GLN A 239 -30.32 -5.80 35.06
N ASN A 240 -29.36 -6.47 34.42
CA ASN A 240 -29.02 -7.85 34.74
C ASN A 240 -28.39 -7.81 36.14
N GLN A 241 -29.26 -7.58 37.14
CA GLN A 241 -29.06 -8.09 38.48
C GLN A 241 -28.93 -9.61 38.32
N ALA A 242 -27.69 -10.06 38.22
CA ALA A 242 -27.39 -11.44 38.56
C ALA A 242 -27.92 -11.67 39.99
N PRO A 243 -28.77 -12.67 40.24
CA PRO A 243 -29.16 -13.00 41.60
C PRO A 243 -27.91 -13.41 42.37
N LEU A 244 -27.46 -12.54 43.27
CA LEU A 244 -26.19 -12.68 44.00
C LEU A 244 -26.26 -13.70 45.14
N PHE A 245 -27.37 -14.42 45.30
CA PHE A 245 -27.52 -15.45 46.33
C PHE A 245 -28.30 -16.64 45.79
N GLY A 246 -27.58 -17.71 45.48
CA GLY A 246 -28.17 -19.03 45.40
C GLY A 246 -28.60 -19.45 46.81
N SER A 247 -29.92 -19.54 47.02
CA SER A 247 -30.50 -20.15 48.21
C SER A 247 -30.15 -21.63 48.22
N ARG A 248 -29.24 -22.04 49.11
CA ARG A 248 -29.11 -23.44 49.52
C ARG A 248 -30.32 -23.78 50.40
N SER A 249 -31.27 -24.52 49.86
CA SER A 249 -32.25 -25.26 50.67
C SER A 249 -31.65 -26.59 51.09
N LEU A 250 -31.73 -26.86 52.39
CA LEU A 250 -31.46 -28.11 53.08
C LEU A 250 -32.31 -29.28 52.55
#